data_AF-A0A1W9G833-F1
#
_entry.id   AF-A0A1W9G833-F1
#
_cell.length_a   1.000
_cell.length_b   1.000
_cell.length_c   1.000
_cell.angle_alpha   90.00
_cell.angle_beta   90.00
_cell.angle_gamma   90.00
#
_symmetry.space_group_name_H-M   'P 1'
#
loop_
_entity.id
_entity.type
_entity.pdbx_description
1 polymer ?
#
loop_
_entity_poly.entity_id
_entity_poly.type
_entity_poly.pdbx_seq_one_letter_code
_entity_poly.pdbx_strand_id
1 'polypeptide(L)'
;MINKLCGAHISWIAVMITLALAAGVAGWVNRDDVAVLLAPSKKATSVRSLAALHADDLFWHTFHSGAYDEIPRVLEVLTAAYLQTPTDAVTAAHIAWLHNWRVAERARLSTIPATITDHTVLARRYFEEAVNLDPSDPRTQGFLAGHTVTEGTLHKDERLLRRGYFMLLDAIEAWPEFNLFTAGYVMSRLPADSPHFKEGLEWQWRNLDVCVQERVDRTKPDYAKYMPLETTEGTKRVCWNSRIAPHNLEGFFLNMGDMLVKSGDWQTAQKIYANAKHSRDYATWKFAGVLESRIEQAQENVAVFNGALGTPVRPMMINSTFACTGCHQQ
;
A
#
# COMPACT_ATOMS: atom_id res chain seq x y z
N MET A 1 40.19 61.13 29.14
CA MET A 1 39.22 60.01 29.11
C MET A 1 38.08 60.31 28.13
N ILE A 2 38.32 60.45 26.82
CA ILE A 2 37.26 60.55 25.79
C ILE A 2 37.83 60.00 24.48
N ASN A 3 38.02 58.67 24.36
CA ASN A 3 38.37 58.07 23.06
C ASN A 3 38.05 56.57 22.93
N LYS A 4 37.11 56.02 23.71
CA LYS A 4 36.77 54.59 23.67
C LYS A 4 35.32 54.24 23.32
N LEU A 5 34.50 55.21 22.95
CA LEU A 5 33.06 54.98 22.69
C LEU A 5 32.64 54.99 21.21
N CYS A 6 33.54 55.30 20.26
CA CYS A 6 33.17 55.38 18.84
C CYS A 6 33.31 54.06 18.05
N GLY A 7 34.02 53.06 18.58
CA GLY A 7 34.32 51.81 17.84
C GLY A 7 33.24 50.73 17.89
N ALA A 8 32.33 50.77 18.86
CA ALA A 8 31.35 49.70 19.08
C ALA A 8 30.11 49.83 18.17
N HIS A 9 29.70 51.06 17.80
CA HIS A 9 28.50 51.27 16.98
C HIS A 9 28.70 50.93 15.49
N ILE A 10 29.93 51.08 14.97
CA ILE A 10 30.26 50.74 13.58
C ILE A 10 30.23 49.22 13.36
N SER A 11 30.57 48.43 14.39
CA SER A 11 30.59 46.96 14.33
C SER A 11 29.18 46.35 14.19
N TRP A 12 28.21 46.86 14.94
CA TRP A 12 26.83 46.35 14.89
C TRP A 12 26.11 46.66 13.58
N ILE A 13 26.35 47.85 13.02
CA ILE A 13 25.79 48.24 11.73
C ILE A 13 26.37 47.36 10.61
N ALA A 14 27.68 47.08 10.63
CA ALA A 14 28.32 46.19 9.67
C ALA A 14 27.78 44.74 9.77
N VAL A 15 27.58 44.22 10.98
CA VAL A 15 26.99 42.87 11.19
C VAL A 15 25.55 42.81 10.68
N MET A 16 24.73 43.83 10.96
CA MET A 16 23.34 43.90 10.48
C MET A 16 23.25 44.02 8.95
N ILE A 17 24.13 44.82 8.33
CA ILE A 17 24.22 44.93 6.87
C ILE A 17 24.65 43.60 6.26
N THR A 18 25.60 42.89 6.87
CA THR A 18 26.07 41.59 6.38
C THR A 18 24.99 40.51 6.50
N LEU A 19 24.23 40.47 7.60
CA LEU A 19 23.10 39.56 7.76
C LEU A 19 21.95 39.89 6.79
N ALA A 20 21.65 41.17 6.58
CA ALA A 20 20.63 41.60 5.62
C ALA A 20 21.04 41.29 4.17
N LEU A 21 22.32 41.47 3.82
CA LEU A 21 22.85 41.07 2.51
C LEU A 21 22.89 39.55 2.35
N ALA A 22 23.24 38.79 3.39
CA ALA A 22 23.23 37.32 3.35
C ALA A 22 21.81 36.77 3.20
N ALA A 23 20.82 37.34 3.89
CA ALA A 23 19.41 37.00 3.74
C ALA A 23 18.85 37.45 2.37
N GLY A 24 19.27 38.63 1.88
CA GLY A 24 18.92 39.14 0.56
C GLY A 24 19.48 38.26 -0.56
N VAL A 25 20.74 37.83 -0.45
CA VAL A 25 21.41 36.93 -1.41
C VAL A 25 20.83 35.51 -1.32
N ALA A 26 20.59 34.97 -0.12
CA ALA A 26 19.94 33.66 0.03
C ALA A 26 18.50 33.67 -0.52
N GLY A 27 17.75 34.76 -0.31
CA GLY A 27 16.42 34.95 -0.90
C GLY A 27 16.45 35.16 -2.42
N TRP A 28 17.53 35.69 -2.97
CA TRP A 28 17.72 35.83 -4.43
C TRP A 28 18.15 34.52 -5.10
N VAL A 29 19.02 33.74 -4.44
CA VAL A 29 19.52 32.46 -4.95
C VAL A 29 18.44 31.36 -4.89
N ASN A 30 17.49 31.46 -3.95
CA ASN A 30 16.39 30.49 -3.79
C ASN A 30 15.01 31.10 -4.09
N ARG A 31 14.93 32.11 -4.96
CA ARG A 31 13.66 32.78 -5.29
C ARG A 31 12.61 31.80 -5.82
N ASP A 32 13.04 30.78 -6.56
CA ASP A 32 12.18 29.75 -7.12
C ASP A 32 11.63 28.82 -6.02
N ASP A 33 12.46 28.38 -5.08
CA ASP A 33 12.04 27.56 -3.94
C ASP A 33 11.06 28.31 -3.03
N VAL A 34 11.31 29.59 -2.78
CA VAL A 34 10.39 30.45 -2.01
C VAL A 34 9.07 30.64 -2.76
N ALA A 35 9.11 30.83 -4.08
CA ALA A 35 7.90 30.95 -4.90
C ALA A 35 7.05 29.66 -4.87
N VAL A 36 7.69 28.48 -4.93
CA VAL A 36 7.00 27.19 -4.82
C VAL A 36 6.47 26.97 -3.41
N LEU A 37 7.24 27.27 -2.37
CA LEU A 37 6.85 27.09 -0.96
C LEU A 37 5.67 27.98 -0.57
N LEU A 38 5.59 29.20 -1.12
CA LEU A 38 4.52 30.16 -0.85
C LEU A 38 3.29 29.96 -1.76
N ALA A 39 3.36 29.06 -2.75
CA ALA A 39 2.21 28.77 -3.60
C ALA A 39 1.07 28.16 -2.77
N PRO A 40 -0.20 28.55 -3.01
CA PRO A 40 -1.33 27.94 -2.30
C PRO A 40 -1.37 26.43 -2.50
N SER A 41 -1.63 25.69 -1.42
CA SER A 41 -1.86 24.26 -1.53
C SER A 41 -3.12 23.98 -2.35
N LYS A 42 -3.05 22.94 -3.17
CA LYS A 42 -4.21 22.43 -3.90
C LYS A 42 -5.25 21.94 -2.87
N LYS A 43 -6.47 22.47 -2.94
CA LYS A 43 -7.55 22.14 -2.02
C LYS A 43 -8.42 21.03 -2.61
N ALA A 44 -8.75 20.02 -1.81
CA ALA A 44 -9.69 18.99 -2.21
C ALA A 44 -11.09 19.57 -2.45
N THR A 45 -11.81 18.97 -3.40
CA THR A 45 -13.25 19.22 -3.53
C THR A 45 -13.99 18.55 -2.37
N SER A 46 -15.04 19.19 -1.87
CA SER A 46 -15.96 18.59 -0.90
C SER A 46 -17.06 17.76 -1.55
N VAL A 47 -17.26 17.91 -2.87
CA VAL A 47 -18.31 17.22 -3.63
C VAL A 47 -17.70 16.59 -4.87
N ARG A 48 -17.98 15.30 -5.07
CA ARG A 48 -17.55 14.56 -6.26
C ARG A 48 -18.42 14.90 -7.46
N SER A 49 -17.81 15.03 -8.64
CA SER A 49 -18.54 15.30 -9.88
C SER A 49 -19.32 14.06 -10.36
N LEU A 50 -20.34 14.26 -11.20
CA LEU A 50 -21.07 13.14 -11.82
C LEU A 50 -20.14 12.22 -12.62
N ALA A 51 -19.15 12.79 -13.31
CA ALA A 51 -18.13 12.03 -14.02
C ALA A 51 -17.31 11.14 -13.05
N ALA A 52 -16.91 11.69 -11.90
CA ALA A 52 -16.18 10.94 -10.87
C ALA A 52 -17.02 9.80 -10.28
N LEU A 53 -18.32 10.02 -10.03
CA LEU A 53 -19.23 8.98 -9.53
C LEU A 53 -19.43 7.85 -10.55
N HIS A 54 -19.66 8.18 -11.82
CA HIS A 54 -19.79 7.16 -12.87
C HIS A 54 -18.49 6.38 -13.10
N ALA A 55 -17.34 7.05 -13.06
CA ALA A 55 -16.03 6.41 -13.18
C ALA A 55 -15.77 5.46 -12.00
N ASP A 56 -16.22 5.83 -10.80
CA ASP A 56 -16.11 5.02 -9.59
C ASP A 56 -16.97 3.76 -9.65
N ASP A 57 -18.22 3.87 -10.10
CA ASP A 57 -19.09 2.71 -10.30
C ASP A 57 -18.48 1.72 -11.31
N LEU A 58 -17.93 2.24 -12.42
CA LEU A 58 -17.23 1.43 -13.41
C LEU A 58 -15.98 0.76 -12.83
N PHE A 59 -15.21 1.49 -12.01
CA PHE A 59 -14.05 0.95 -11.32
C PHE A 59 -14.43 -0.24 -10.45
N TRP A 60 -15.40 -0.10 -9.56
CA TRP A 60 -15.81 -1.19 -8.66
C TRP A 60 -16.39 -2.38 -9.43
N HIS A 61 -17.23 -2.13 -10.44
CA HIS A 61 -17.75 -3.20 -11.29
C HIS A 61 -16.63 -4.01 -11.97
N THR A 62 -15.63 -3.32 -12.52
CA THR A 62 -14.51 -3.94 -13.22
C THR A 62 -13.60 -4.70 -12.26
N PHE A 63 -13.32 -4.11 -11.09
CA PHE A 63 -12.45 -4.70 -10.09
C PHE A 63 -13.09 -5.92 -9.42
N HIS A 64 -14.36 -5.83 -9.03
CA HIS A 64 -15.13 -6.92 -8.43
C HIS A 64 -15.40 -8.06 -9.42
N SER A 65 -15.49 -7.79 -10.73
CA SER A 65 -15.58 -8.87 -11.73
C SER A 65 -14.21 -9.52 -12.06
N GLY A 66 -13.10 -8.91 -11.60
CA GLY A 66 -11.75 -9.34 -11.94
C GLY A 66 -11.41 -9.19 -13.43
N ALA A 67 -12.07 -8.24 -14.12
CA ALA A 67 -11.91 -7.94 -15.54
C ALA A 67 -10.60 -7.18 -15.84
N TYR A 68 -9.47 -7.87 -15.66
CA TYR A 68 -8.13 -7.28 -15.79
C TYR A 68 -7.84 -6.64 -17.15
N ASP A 69 -8.41 -7.19 -18.23
CA ASP A 69 -8.19 -6.67 -19.59
C ASP A 69 -8.93 -5.34 -19.84
N GLU A 70 -9.89 -4.98 -19.00
CA GLU A 70 -10.63 -3.72 -19.06
C GLU A 70 -9.90 -2.55 -18.38
N ILE A 71 -8.78 -2.81 -17.68
CA ILE A 71 -8.00 -1.77 -16.98
C ILE A 71 -7.72 -0.54 -17.85
N PRO A 72 -7.27 -0.64 -19.12
CA PRO A 72 -7.03 0.53 -19.96
C PRO A 72 -8.27 1.39 -20.19
N ARG A 73 -9.44 0.76 -20.41
CA ARG A 73 -10.70 1.47 -20.62
C ARG A 73 -11.13 2.21 -19.36
N VAL A 74 -11.04 1.57 -18.20
CA VAL A 74 -11.43 2.20 -16.93
C VAL A 74 -10.47 3.31 -16.53
N LEU A 75 -9.16 3.14 -16.80
CA LEU A 75 -8.17 4.20 -16.62
C LEU A 75 -8.55 5.44 -17.44
N GLU A 76 -8.90 5.29 -18.71
CA GLU A 76 -9.32 6.42 -19.56
C GLU A 76 -10.54 7.17 -18.98
N VAL A 77 -11.53 6.44 -18.46
CA VAL A 77 -12.73 7.05 -17.85
C VAL A 77 -12.38 7.78 -16.55
N LEU A 78 -11.57 7.18 -15.69
CA LEU A 78 -11.12 7.79 -14.43
C LEU A 78 -10.22 9.00 -14.68
N THR A 79 -9.30 8.95 -15.64
CA THR A 79 -8.44 10.10 -16.00
C THR A 79 -9.25 11.22 -16.63
N ALA A 80 -10.26 10.91 -17.46
CA ALA A 80 -11.20 11.91 -17.96
C ALA A 80 -11.99 12.60 -16.83
N ALA A 81 -12.43 11.84 -15.82
CA ALA A 81 -13.07 12.41 -14.63
C ALA A 81 -12.08 13.27 -13.82
N TYR A 82 -10.84 12.81 -13.65
CA TYR A 82 -9.79 13.55 -12.96
C TYR A 82 -9.40 14.85 -13.69
N LEU A 83 -9.39 14.87 -15.02
CA LEU A 83 -9.17 16.09 -15.81
C LEU A 83 -10.25 17.16 -15.53
N GLN A 84 -11.50 16.74 -15.29
CA GLN A 84 -12.59 17.65 -14.95
C GLN A 84 -12.53 18.12 -13.50
N THR A 85 -12.09 17.26 -12.58
CA THR A 85 -12.03 17.55 -11.14
C THR A 85 -10.73 17.01 -10.56
N PRO A 86 -9.59 17.67 -10.80
CA PRO A 86 -8.29 17.16 -10.38
C PRO A 86 -8.11 17.22 -8.86
N THR A 87 -9.07 17.79 -8.14
CA THR A 87 -9.10 17.93 -6.68
C THR A 87 -9.94 16.84 -5.99
N ASP A 88 -10.40 15.83 -6.73
CA ASP A 88 -11.11 14.66 -6.16
C ASP A 88 -10.10 13.58 -5.74
N ALA A 89 -9.89 13.43 -4.42
CA ALA A 89 -8.93 12.50 -3.84
C ALA A 89 -9.25 11.03 -4.15
N VAL A 90 -10.54 10.67 -4.18
CA VAL A 90 -10.99 9.29 -4.43
C VAL A 90 -10.68 8.88 -5.87
N THR A 91 -10.91 9.78 -6.82
CA THR A 91 -10.61 9.57 -8.24
C THR A 91 -9.12 9.39 -8.45
N ALA A 92 -8.28 10.23 -7.82
CA ALA A 92 -6.83 10.06 -7.82
C ALA A 92 -6.44 8.68 -7.24
N ALA A 93 -7.00 8.28 -6.09
CA ALA A 93 -6.72 7.00 -5.48
C ALA A 93 -7.13 5.81 -6.37
N HIS A 94 -8.28 5.87 -7.06
CA HIS A 94 -8.73 4.77 -7.93
C HIS A 94 -7.92 4.66 -9.22
N ILE A 95 -7.41 5.78 -9.77
CA ILE A 95 -6.39 5.74 -10.84
C ILE A 95 -5.15 5.00 -10.33
N ALA A 96 -4.65 5.39 -9.15
CA ALA A 96 -3.48 4.75 -8.54
C ALA A 96 -3.69 3.24 -8.35
N TRP A 97 -4.88 2.84 -7.91
CA TRP A 97 -5.27 1.45 -7.73
C TRP A 97 -5.29 0.63 -9.01
N LEU A 98 -5.77 1.17 -10.13
CA LEU A 98 -5.72 0.45 -11.40
C LEU A 98 -4.29 0.25 -11.90
N HIS A 99 -3.43 1.25 -11.70
CA HIS A 99 -1.99 1.08 -11.98
C HIS A 99 -1.36 0.02 -11.06
N ASN A 100 -1.69 0.03 -9.75
CA ASN A 100 -1.25 -1.01 -8.82
C ASN A 100 -1.74 -2.39 -9.25
N TRP A 101 -3.03 -2.55 -9.55
CA TRP A 101 -3.62 -3.82 -9.98
C TRP A 101 -2.92 -4.36 -11.23
N ARG A 102 -2.64 -3.49 -12.21
CA ARG A 102 -1.89 -3.85 -13.41
C ARG A 102 -0.54 -4.48 -13.07
N VAL A 103 0.24 -3.87 -12.17
CA VAL A 103 1.57 -4.38 -11.79
C VAL A 103 1.46 -5.64 -10.92
N ALA A 104 0.56 -5.63 -9.94
CA ALA A 104 0.39 -6.70 -8.96
C ALA A 104 0.01 -8.02 -9.65
N GLU A 105 -0.90 -7.97 -10.62
CA GLU A 105 -1.38 -9.16 -11.35
C GLU A 105 -0.80 -9.27 -12.77
N ARG A 106 0.39 -8.68 -13.02
CA ARG A 106 1.10 -8.77 -14.31
C ARG A 106 1.34 -10.20 -14.81
N ALA A 107 1.27 -11.19 -13.92
CA ALA A 107 1.31 -12.62 -14.26
C ALA A 107 0.13 -13.07 -15.15
N ARG A 108 -0.92 -12.26 -15.28
CA ARG A 108 -2.02 -12.49 -16.24
C ARG A 108 -1.60 -12.25 -17.70
N LEU A 109 -0.50 -11.54 -17.92
CA LEU A 109 0.00 -11.25 -19.25
C LEU A 109 0.81 -12.43 -19.78
N SER A 110 0.56 -12.79 -21.04
CA SER A 110 1.39 -13.77 -21.77
C SER A 110 2.84 -13.31 -21.89
N THR A 111 3.04 -12.01 -22.07
CA THR A 111 4.35 -11.34 -22.07
C THR A 111 4.28 -10.09 -21.21
N ILE A 112 5.16 -9.97 -20.22
CA ILE A 112 5.26 -8.77 -19.38
C ILE A 112 6.09 -7.72 -20.14
N PRO A 113 5.50 -6.59 -20.58
CA PRO A 113 6.24 -5.55 -21.28
C PRO A 113 7.15 -4.79 -20.31
N ALA A 114 8.27 -4.25 -20.79
CA ALA A 114 9.17 -3.43 -19.98
C ALA A 114 8.46 -2.21 -19.37
N THR A 115 7.49 -1.63 -20.09
CA THR A 115 6.65 -0.51 -19.64
C THR A 115 5.73 -0.85 -18.45
N ILE A 116 5.69 -2.11 -17.99
CA ILE A 116 4.97 -2.46 -16.75
C ILE A 116 5.48 -1.64 -15.56
N THR A 117 6.75 -1.20 -15.58
CA THR A 117 7.36 -0.39 -14.54
C THR A 117 6.74 1.00 -14.44
N ASP A 118 6.20 1.53 -15.53
CA ASP A 118 5.59 2.88 -15.58
C ASP A 118 4.35 2.92 -14.68
N HIS A 119 3.62 1.81 -14.59
CA HIS A 119 2.48 1.69 -13.68
C HIS A 119 2.90 1.80 -12.20
N THR A 120 4.09 1.37 -11.80
CA THR A 120 4.59 1.57 -10.43
C THR A 120 4.74 3.07 -10.13
N VAL A 121 5.36 3.81 -11.05
CA VAL A 121 5.60 5.26 -10.91
C VAL A 121 4.28 6.03 -10.90
N LEU A 122 3.37 5.69 -11.82
CA LEU A 122 2.05 6.30 -11.91
C LEU A 122 1.21 6.00 -10.66
N ALA A 123 1.22 4.77 -10.17
CA ALA A 123 0.52 4.42 -8.92
C ALA A 123 1.04 5.26 -7.75
N ARG A 124 2.36 5.35 -7.54
CA ARG A 124 2.92 6.19 -6.47
C ARG A 124 2.48 7.65 -6.64
N ARG A 125 2.58 8.20 -7.84
CA ARG A 125 2.23 9.60 -8.11
C ARG A 125 0.78 9.91 -7.78
N TYR A 126 -0.15 9.05 -8.18
CA TYR A 126 -1.57 9.27 -7.93
C TYR A 126 -1.96 8.98 -6.47
N PHE A 127 -1.30 8.04 -5.78
CA PHE A 127 -1.45 7.91 -4.32
C PHE A 127 -0.91 9.14 -3.57
N GLU A 128 0.21 9.71 -4.01
CA GLU A 128 0.75 10.96 -3.45
C GLU A 128 -0.24 12.10 -3.62
N GLU A 129 -0.84 12.22 -4.80
CA GLU A 129 -1.90 13.20 -5.05
C GLU A 129 -3.12 12.98 -4.15
N ALA A 130 -3.58 11.73 -3.99
CA ALA A 130 -4.69 11.40 -3.11
C ALA A 130 -4.39 11.77 -1.65
N VAL A 131 -3.19 11.48 -1.16
CA VAL A 131 -2.75 11.86 0.21
C VAL A 131 -2.63 13.37 0.37
N ASN A 132 -2.16 14.09 -0.65
CA ASN A 132 -2.07 15.55 -0.59
C ASN A 132 -3.46 16.20 -0.54
N LEU A 133 -4.45 15.61 -1.20
CA LEU A 133 -5.83 16.09 -1.22
C LEU A 133 -6.60 15.69 0.06
N ASP A 134 -6.41 14.45 0.52
CA ASP A 134 -6.99 13.93 1.76
C ASP A 134 -5.91 13.26 2.64
N PRO A 135 -5.17 14.06 3.44
CA PRO A 135 -4.15 13.52 4.32
C PRO A 135 -4.75 12.80 5.53
N SER A 136 -6.08 12.84 5.72
CA SER A 136 -6.73 12.23 6.87
C SER A 136 -7.04 10.75 6.68
N ASP A 137 -6.93 10.22 5.45
CA ASP A 137 -7.15 8.80 5.15
C ASP A 137 -5.86 7.98 5.33
N PRO A 138 -5.72 7.18 6.40
CA PRO A 138 -4.50 6.41 6.65
C PRO A 138 -4.30 5.27 5.64
N ARG A 139 -5.34 4.88 4.89
CA ARG A 139 -5.25 3.80 3.90
C ARG A 139 -4.41 4.22 2.71
N THR A 140 -4.70 5.40 2.16
CA THR A 140 -3.96 5.95 1.01
C THR A 140 -2.53 6.26 1.39
N GLN A 141 -2.26 6.65 2.63
CA GLN A 141 -0.90 6.79 3.18
C GLN A 141 -0.14 5.45 3.15
N GLY A 142 -0.76 4.36 3.62
CA GLY A 142 -0.15 3.03 3.58
C GLY A 142 0.15 2.56 2.16
N PHE A 143 -0.76 2.81 1.21
CA PHE A 143 -0.52 2.50 -0.20
C PHE A 143 0.59 3.35 -0.82
N LEU A 144 0.61 4.66 -0.54
CA LEU A 144 1.68 5.54 -0.98
C LEU A 144 3.04 5.05 -0.45
N ALA A 145 3.10 4.67 0.82
CA ALA A 145 4.30 4.16 1.46
C ALA A 145 4.79 2.87 0.78
N GLY A 146 3.90 1.90 0.57
CA GLY A 146 4.21 0.65 -0.13
C GLY A 146 4.71 0.85 -1.56
N HIS A 147 4.12 1.80 -2.30
CA HIS A 147 4.56 2.14 -3.65
C HIS A 147 5.88 2.91 -3.65
N THR A 148 6.15 3.70 -2.62
CA THR A 148 7.44 4.36 -2.41
C THR A 148 8.56 3.34 -2.19
N VAL A 149 8.32 2.30 -1.39
CA VAL A 149 9.27 1.16 -1.23
C VAL A 149 9.46 0.44 -2.58
N THR A 150 8.38 0.17 -3.29
CA THR A 150 8.42 -0.57 -4.56
C THR A 150 9.19 0.19 -5.64
N GLU A 151 8.96 1.50 -5.77
CA GLU A 151 9.70 2.37 -6.70
C GLU A 151 11.18 2.51 -6.31
N GLY A 152 11.47 2.68 -5.02
CA GLY A 152 12.85 2.71 -4.52
C GLY A 152 13.59 1.42 -4.86
N THR A 153 12.94 0.27 -4.69
CA THR A 153 13.50 -1.03 -5.08
C THR A 153 13.75 -1.11 -6.60
N LEU A 154 12.77 -0.69 -7.40
CA LEU A 154 12.84 -0.70 -8.87
C LEU A 154 14.04 0.14 -9.38
N HIS A 155 14.22 1.34 -8.83
CA HIS A 155 15.29 2.25 -9.24
C HIS A 155 16.62 2.04 -8.49
N LYS A 156 16.67 1.11 -7.54
CA LYS A 156 17.81 0.93 -6.62
C LYS A 156 18.15 2.22 -5.86
N ASP A 157 17.11 2.98 -5.48
CA ASP A 157 17.20 4.20 -4.68
C ASP A 157 16.98 3.89 -3.20
N GLU A 158 18.09 3.77 -2.47
CA GLU A 158 18.09 3.49 -1.04
C GLU A 158 17.41 4.59 -0.21
N ARG A 159 17.49 5.86 -0.64
CA ARG A 159 16.84 6.98 0.06
C ARG A 159 15.33 6.84 -0.05
N LEU A 160 14.83 6.58 -1.26
CA LEU A 160 13.40 6.39 -1.49
C LEU A 160 12.87 5.14 -0.77
N LEU A 161 13.64 4.05 -0.79
CA LEU A 161 13.30 2.82 -0.06
C LEU A 161 13.14 3.07 1.45
N ARG A 162 14.12 3.73 2.08
CA ARG A 162 14.04 4.08 3.51
C ARG A 162 12.90 5.02 3.83
N ARG A 163 12.66 6.02 2.97
CA ARG A 163 11.52 6.93 3.12
C ARG A 163 10.20 6.15 3.12
N GLY A 164 10.01 5.27 2.14
CA GLY A 164 8.82 4.43 2.05
C GLY A 164 8.65 3.52 3.26
N TYR A 165 9.73 2.95 3.79
CA TYR A 165 9.69 2.13 5.00
C TYR A 165 9.19 2.91 6.22
N PHE A 166 9.73 4.11 6.50
CA PHE A 166 9.25 4.91 7.63
C PHE A 166 7.81 5.39 7.42
N MET A 167 7.41 5.71 6.19
CA MET A 167 6.01 6.02 5.89
C MET A 167 5.07 4.83 6.16
N LEU A 168 5.53 3.57 6.00
CA LEU A 168 4.73 2.40 6.37
C LEU A 168 4.54 2.32 7.88
N LEU A 169 5.59 2.64 8.66
CA LEU A 169 5.50 2.66 10.12
C LEU A 169 4.51 3.73 10.61
N ASP A 170 4.57 4.93 10.04
CA ASP A 170 3.64 6.02 10.34
C ASP A 170 2.19 5.61 10.01
N ALA A 171 1.98 4.95 8.86
CA ALA A 171 0.67 4.47 8.47
C ALA A 171 0.15 3.34 9.39
N ILE A 172 1.03 2.44 9.85
CA ILE A 172 0.69 1.41 10.85
C ILE A 172 0.23 2.05 12.16
N GLU A 173 0.93 3.09 12.63
CA GLU A 173 0.55 3.82 13.84
C GLU A 173 -0.82 4.48 13.69
N ALA A 174 -1.06 5.11 12.54
CA ALA A 174 -2.31 5.82 12.27
C ALA A 174 -3.53 4.90 12.19
N TRP A 175 -3.39 3.68 11.63
CA TRP A 175 -4.48 2.71 11.58
C TRP A 175 -3.97 1.25 11.44
N PRO A 176 -3.68 0.57 12.56
CA PRO A 176 -3.00 -0.73 12.55
C PRO A 176 -3.84 -1.86 11.96
N GLU A 177 -5.17 -1.86 12.17
CA GLU A 177 -6.07 -2.89 11.62
C GLU A 177 -6.00 -2.97 10.10
N PHE A 178 -5.68 -1.86 9.43
CA PHE A 178 -5.50 -1.82 7.98
C PHE A 178 -4.02 -1.97 7.57
N ASN A 179 -3.15 -1.13 8.14
CA ASN A 179 -1.81 -0.93 7.60
C ASN A 179 -0.80 -2.00 8.01
N LEU A 180 -1.06 -2.79 9.07
CA LEU A 180 -0.23 -3.97 9.36
C LEU A 180 -0.30 -4.99 8.22
N PHE A 181 -1.50 -5.24 7.69
CA PHE A 181 -1.67 -6.09 6.51
C PHE A 181 -0.98 -5.48 5.30
N THR A 182 -1.26 -4.21 4.97
CA THR A 182 -0.67 -3.52 3.80
C THR A 182 0.85 -3.57 3.81
N ALA A 183 1.48 -3.23 4.94
CA ALA A 183 2.92 -3.24 5.09
C ALA A 183 3.49 -4.67 5.00
N GLY A 184 2.88 -5.63 5.71
CA GLY A 184 3.31 -7.02 5.64
C GLY A 184 3.16 -7.62 4.24
N TYR A 185 2.11 -7.22 3.49
CA TYR A 185 1.88 -7.65 2.11
C TYR A 185 2.98 -7.16 1.17
N VAL A 186 3.41 -5.91 1.31
CA VAL A 186 4.55 -5.36 0.56
C VAL A 186 5.83 -6.13 0.87
N MET A 187 6.11 -6.40 2.15
CA MET A 187 7.32 -7.09 2.59
C MET A 187 7.35 -8.58 2.21
N SER A 188 6.20 -9.21 1.94
CA SER A 188 6.12 -10.62 1.51
C SER A 188 6.93 -10.94 0.23
N ARG A 189 7.23 -9.91 -0.58
CA ARG A 189 8.02 -10.01 -1.81
C ARG A 189 9.50 -10.26 -1.55
N LEU A 190 10.00 -9.88 -0.39
CA LEU A 190 11.42 -9.93 -0.04
C LEU A 190 11.89 -11.36 0.23
N PRO A 191 13.21 -11.64 0.18
CA PRO A 191 13.76 -12.94 0.55
C PRO A 191 13.37 -13.35 1.97
N ALA A 192 13.10 -14.64 2.20
CA ALA A 192 12.59 -15.15 3.48
C ALA A 192 13.54 -14.91 4.67
N ASP A 193 14.85 -14.86 4.40
CA ASP A 193 15.89 -14.64 5.39
C ASP A 193 16.12 -13.17 5.71
N SER A 194 15.60 -12.25 4.88
CA SER A 194 15.76 -10.81 5.06
C SER A 194 15.07 -10.31 6.34
N PRO A 195 15.64 -9.30 7.05
CA PRO A 195 15.03 -8.74 8.24
C PRO A 195 13.61 -8.20 8.00
N HIS A 196 13.40 -7.49 6.88
CA HIS A 196 12.11 -6.88 6.56
C HIS A 196 11.03 -7.90 6.20
N PHE A 197 11.38 -9.05 5.61
CA PHE A 197 10.41 -10.13 5.42
C PHE A 197 9.91 -10.67 6.77
N LYS A 198 10.84 -10.93 7.70
CA LYS A 198 10.53 -11.46 9.04
C LYS A 198 9.67 -10.47 9.84
N GLU A 199 10.00 -9.19 9.77
CA GLU A 199 9.21 -8.13 10.35
C GLU A 199 7.82 -8.01 9.70
N GLY A 200 7.74 -8.12 8.37
CA GLY A 200 6.47 -8.15 7.66
C GLY A 200 5.57 -9.32 8.06
N LEU A 201 6.14 -10.51 8.30
CA LEU A 201 5.41 -11.67 8.82
C LEU A 201 4.92 -11.42 10.26
N GLU A 202 5.73 -10.79 11.10
CA GLU A 202 5.30 -10.38 12.45
C GLU A 202 4.16 -9.36 12.40
N TRP A 203 4.16 -8.43 11.43
CA TRP A 203 3.03 -7.53 11.23
C TRP A 203 1.73 -8.25 10.87
N GLN A 204 1.77 -9.36 10.12
CA GLN A 204 0.57 -10.18 9.87
C GLN A 204 0.03 -10.80 11.17
N TRP A 205 0.89 -11.31 12.04
CA TRP A 205 0.47 -11.80 13.36
C TRP A 205 -0.14 -10.70 14.23
N ARG A 206 0.50 -9.52 14.27
CA ARG A 206 -0.04 -8.37 14.98
C ARG A 206 -1.36 -7.88 14.40
N ASN A 207 -1.56 -8.02 13.08
CA ASN A 207 -2.83 -7.66 12.43
C ASN A 207 -3.98 -8.51 12.99
N LEU A 208 -3.78 -9.84 13.08
CA LEU A 208 -4.74 -10.73 13.74
C LEU A 208 -5.03 -10.27 15.17
N ASP A 209 -3.99 -9.93 15.95
CA ASP A 209 -4.15 -9.51 17.34
C ASP A 209 -5.00 -8.25 17.49
N VAL A 210 -4.72 -7.21 16.70
CA VAL A 210 -5.46 -5.94 16.80
C VAL A 210 -6.90 -6.08 16.31
N CYS A 211 -7.13 -6.93 15.31
CA CYS A 211 -8.46 -7.19 14.78
C CYS A 211 -9.38 -7.82 15.84
N VAL A 212 -8.85 -8.78 16.61
CA VAL A 212 -9.63 -9.50 17.64
C VAL A 212 -9.43 -8.95 19.05
N GLN A 213 -8.53 -7.99 19.24
CA GLN A 213 -8.14 -7.43 20.55
C GLN A 213 -7.66 -8.48 21.56
N GLU A 214 -7.04 -9.55 21.07
CA GLU A 214 -6.47 -10.63 21.87
C GLU A 214 -5.22 -11.15 21.17
N ARG A 215 -4.26 -11.62 21.97
CA ARG A 215 -3.06 -12.28 21.47
C ARG A 215 -3.40 -13.69 20.90
N VAL A 216 -3.51 -13.86 19.58
CA VAL A 216 -3.89 -15.13 18.88
C VAL A 216 -2.83 -16.24 18.98
N ASP A 217 -3.09 -17.36 19.66
CA ASP A 217 -2.10 -18.46 19.80
C ASP A 217 -1.40 -18.83 18.47
N ARG A 218 -0.07 -18.63 18.41
CA ARG A 218 0.73 -18.84 17.19
C ARG A 218 1.08 -20.31 16.97
N THR A 219 1.04 -21.11 18.03
CA THR A 219 1.34 -22.55 17.97
C THR A 219 0.11 -23.35 17.53
N LYS A 220 -1.08 -22.84 17.85
CA LYS A 220 -2.38 -23.41 17.48
C LYS A 220 -3.36 -22.29 17.09
N PRO A 221 -3.13 -21.60 15.96
CA PRO A 221 -3.99 -20.52 15.52
C PRO A 221 -5.36 -21.08 15.12
N ASP A 222 -6.39 -20.67 15.86
CA ASP A 222 -7.79 -20.99 15.62
C ASP A 222 -8.60 -19.69 15.71
N TYR A 223 -9.12 -19.28 14.55
CA TYR A 223 -9.84 -18.05 14.36
C TYR A 223 -11.37 -18.25 14.40
N ALA A 224 -11.84 -19.50 14.50
CA ALA A 224 -13.28 -19.81 14.53
C ALA A 224 -14.00 -19.07 15.66
N LYS A 225 -13.37 -18.96 16.84
CA LYS A 225 -13.93 -18.28 18.01
C LYS A 225 -14.13 -16.76 17.81
N TYR A 226 -13.46 -16.17 16.82
CA TYR A 226 -13.53 -14.74 16.55
C TYR A 226 -14.51 -14.37 15.44
N MET A 227 -15.03 -15.35 14.68
CA MET A 227 -16.02 -15.08 13.63
C MET A 227 -17.26 -14.29 14.12
N PRO A 228 -17.76 -14.46 15.36
CA PRO A 228 -18.86 -13.63 15.87
C PRO A 228 -18.51 -12.14 16.07
N LEU A 229 -17.24 -11.73 15.97
CA LEU A 229 -16.79 -10.33 16.09
C LEU A 229 -16.87 -9.54 14.78
N GLU A 230 -17.35 -10.18 13.70
CA GLU A 230 -17.48 -9.55 12.39
C GLU A 230 -18.26 -8.24 12.46
N THR A 231 -17.77 -7.20 11.78
CA THR A 231 -18.42 -5.88 11.74
C THR A 231 -18.15 -5.15 10.43
N THR A 232 -19.11 -4.33 10.02
CA THR A 232 -18.98 -3.40 8.88
C THR A 232 -18.70 -1.96 9.32
N GLU A 233 -18.54 -1.71 10.62
CA GLU A 233 -18.44 -0.37 11.22
C GLU A 233 -17.11 -0.14 11.95
N GLY A 234 -16.75 1.14 12.13
CA GLY A 234 -15.57 1.55 12.89
C GLY A 234 -14.22 1.16 12.24
N THR A 235 -13.15 1.27 13.03
CA THR A 235 -11.77 0.96 12.58
C THR A 235 -11.59 -0.52 12.26
N LYS A 236 -12.33 -1.40 12.93
CA LYS A 236 -12.24 -2.86 12.77
C LYS A 236 -12.94 -3.42 11.54
N ARG A 237 -13.76 -2.64 10.82
CA ARG A 237 -14.46 -3.13 9.62
C ARG A 237 -13.52 -3.71 8.54
N VAL A 238 -12.26 -3.27 8.52
CA VAL A 238 -11.24 -3.73 7.56
C VAL A 238 -10.63 -5.09 7.92
N CYS A 239 -10.92 -5.61 9.11
CA CYS A 239 -10.51 -6.95 9.54
C CYS A 239 -11.39 -8.05 8.94
N TRP A 240 -12.51 -7.68 8.32
CA TRP A 240 -13.58 -8.59 7.92
C TRP A 240 -13.93 -8.43 6.45
N ASN A 241 -14.74 -9.35 5.94
CA ASN A 241 -15.30 -9.24 4.60
C ASN A 241 -16.22 -8.03 4.51
N SER A 242 -16.15 -7.32 3.38
CA SER A 242 -16.90 -6.08 3.17
C SER A 242 -17.25 -5.92 1.69
N ARG A 243 -18.07 -4.93 1.38
CA ARG A 243 -18.35 -4.58 -0.03
C ARG A 243 -17.07 -4.24 -0.81
N ILE A 244 -16.05 -3.67 -0.16
CA ILE A 244 -14.78 -3.30 -0.81
C ILE A 244 -13.96 -4.55 -1.11
N ALA A 245 -13.82 -5.42 -0.12
CA ALA A 245 -13.07 -6.67 -0.18
C ALA A 245 -13.98 -7.82 0.30
N PRO A 246 -14.82 -8.39 -0.58
CA PRO A 246 -15.79 -9.44 -0.24
C PRO A 246 -15.13 -10.71 0.31
N HIS A 247 -13.84 -10.92 0.04
CA HIS A 247 -13.06 -12.06 0.52
C HIS A 247 -11.78 -11.61 1.21
N ASN A 248 -11.87 -10.53 1.99
CA ASN A 248 -10.75 -9.97 2.74
C ASN A 248 -10.11 -11.01 3.66
N LEU A 249 -10.94 -11.76 4.39
CA LEU A 249 -10.48 -12.75 5.37
C LEU A 249 -9.76 -13.92 4.68
N GLU A 250 -10.35 -14.44 3.60
CA GLU A 250 -9.79 -15.53 2.82
C GLU A 250 -8.46 -15.15 2.17
N GLY A 251 -8.42 -13.97 1.53
CA GLY A 251 -7.20 -13.44 0.93
C GLY A 251 -6.11 -13.11 1.95
N PHE A 252 -6.48 -12.60 3.13
CA PHE A 252 -5.55 -12.39 4.24
C PHE A 252 -4.87 -13.71 4.64
N PHE A 253 -5.66 -14.74 4.94
CA PHE A 253 -5.13 -16.03 5.39
C PHE A 253 -4.35 -16.76 4.30
N LEU A 254 -4.74 -16.60 3.03
CA LEU A 254 -3.96 -17.10 1.90
C LEU A 254 -2.59 -16.42 1.83
N ASN A 255 -2.52 -15.09 1.92
CA ASN A 255 -1.22 -14.40 1.90
C ASN A 255 -0.36 -14.74 3.12
N MET A 256 -0.93 -14.70 4.33
CA MET A 256 -0.18 -14.97 5.56
C MET A 256 0.35 -16.41 5.58
N GLY A 257 -0.47 -17.38 5.14
CA GLY A 257 -0.02 -18.74 4.98
C GLY A 257 1.10 -18.87 3.94
N ASP A 258 1.01 -18.14 2.81
CA ASP A 258 2.08 -18.12 1.80
C ASP A 258 3.40 -17.60 2.41
N MET A 259 3.34 -16.58 3.27
CA MET A 259 4.51 -16.05 3.99
C MET A 259 5.11 -17.07 4.98
N LEU A 260 4.27 -17.83 5.70
CA LEU A 260 4.73 -18.88 6.61
C LEU A 260 5.36 -20.06 5.86
N VAL A 261 4.79 -20.48 4.73
CA VAL A 261 5.42 -21.48 3.87
C VAL A 261 6.79 -20.98 3.39
N LYS A 262 6.86 -19.72 2.93
CA LYS A 262 8.12 -19.15 2.46
C LYS A 262 9.17 -19.04 3.58
N SER A 263 8.78 -18.83 4.84
CA SER A 263 9.70 -18.85 5.98
C SER A 263 10.14 -20.27 6.41
N GLY A 264 9.51 -21.31 5.86
CA GLY A 264 9.77 -22.72 6.17
C GLY A 264 8.83 -23.31 7.22
N ASP A 265 7.96 -22.52 7.84
CA ASP A 265 6.97 -22.99 8.82
C ASP A 265 5.66 -23.44 8.14
N TRP A 266 5.77 -24.47 7.33
CA TRP A 266 4.65 -24.99 6.56
C TRP A 266 3.56 -25.64 7.43
N GLN A 267 3.91 -26.19 8.60
CA GLN A 267 2.91 -26.77 9.52
C GLN A 267 2.00 -25.70 10.12
N THR A 268 2.55 -24.56 10.55
CA THR A 268 1.72 -23.44 11.00
C THR A 268 0.96 -22.83 9.83
N ALA A 269 1.56 -22.77 8.64
CA ALA A 269 0.88 -22.29 7.45
C ALA A 269 -0.40 -23.08 7.13
N GLN A 270 -0.39 -24.42 7.22
CA GLN A 270 -1.59 -25.24 7.02
C GLN A 270 -2.74 -24.86 7.95
N LYS A 271 -2.44 -24.57 9.22
CA LYS A 271 -3.44 -24.12 10.19
C LYS A 271 -3.93 -22.71 9.84
N ILE A 272 -3.03 -21.81 9.45
CA ILE A 272 -3.39 -20.46 9.03
C ILE A 272 -4.28 -20.46 7.79
N TYR A 273 -3.95 -21.23 6.75
CA TYR A 273 -4.81 -21.38 5.58
C TYR A 273 -6.20 -21.90 5.96
N ALA A 274 -6.28 -22.91 6.85
CA ALA A 274 -7.55 -23.49 7.26
C ALA A 274 -8.52 -22.47 7.90
N ASN A 275 -8.00 -21.39 8.49
CA ASN A 275 -8.84 -20.34 9.08
C ASN A 275 -9.70 -19.59 8.05
N ALA A 276 -9.29 -19.53 6.78
CA ALA A 276 -10.11 -18.97 5.71
C ALA A 276 -11.46 -19.69 5.56
N LYS A 277 -11.51 -20.98 5.89
CA LYS A 277 -12.72 -21.82 5.76
C LYS A 277 -13.79 -21.50 6.80
N HIS A 278 -13.49 -20.66 7.80
CA HIS A 278 -14.46 -20.17 8.76
C HIS A 278 -15.29 -18.99 8.24
N SER A 279 -14.85 -18.36 7.14
CA SER A 279 -15.65 -17.34 6.45
C SER A 279 -16.95 -17.94 5.92
N ARG A 280 -18.06 -17.22 6.09
CA ARG A 280 -19.34 -17.55 5.45
C ARG A 280 -19.29 -17.47 3.92
N ASP A 281 -18.37 -16.67 3.39
CA ASP A 281 -18.23 -16.42 1.95
C ASP A 281 -17.23 -17.38 1.29
N TYR A 282 -16.61 -18.29 2.06
CA TYR A 282 -15.62 -19.24 1.54
C TYR A 282 -16.17 -20.11 0.40
N ALA A 283 -17.44 -20.53 0.51
CA ALA A 283 -18.07 -21.40 -0.48
C ALA A 283 -18.25 -20.74 -1.85
N THR A 284 -18.33 -19.40 -1.91
CA THR A 284 -18.45 -18.64 -3.15
C THR A 284 -17.11 -18.07 -3.61
N TRP A 285 -16.07 -18.17 -2.79
CA TRP A 285 -14.75 -17.62 -3.10
C TRP A 285 -14.09 -18.36 -4.27
N LYS A 286 -13.90 -17.65 -5.38
CA LYS A 286 -13.32 -18.18 -6.63
C LYS A 286 -11.94 -18.84 -6.47
N PHE A 287 -11.19 -18.47 -5.43
CA PHE A 287 -9.84 -18.96 -5.17
C PHE A 287 -9.78 -20.02 -4.07
N ALA A 288 -10.91 -20.55 -3.60
CA ALA A 288 -10.94 -21.64 -2.63
C ALA A 288 -10.08 -22.84 -3.08
N GLY A 289 -10.15 -23.24 -4.36
CA GLY A 289 -9.31 -24.32 -4.89
C GLY A 289 -7.80 -24.03 -4.83
N VAL A 290 -7.40 -22.74 -4.91
CA VAL A 290 -5.99 -22.35 -4.72
C VAL A 290 -5.58 -22.58 -3.27
N LEU A 291 -6.40 -22.15 -2.31
CA LEU A 291 -6.15 -22.36 -0.88
C LEU A 291 -6.06 -23.86 -0.53
N GLU A 292 -6.97 -24.68 -1.04
CA GLU A 292 -6.91 -26.14 -0.82
C GLU A 292 -5.60 -26.73 -1.32
N SER A 293 -5.18 -26.37 -2.54
CA SER A 293 -3.89 -26.77 -3.09
C SER A 293 -2.71 -26.28 -2.24
N ARG A 294 -2.79 -25.07 -1.65
CA ARG A 294 -1.77 -24.55 -0.73
C ARG A 294 -1.65 -25.38 0.54
N ILE A 295 -2.77 -25.82 1.10
CA ILE A 295 -2.80 -26.67 2.28
C ILE A 295 -2.15 -28.02 1.97
N GLU A 296 -2.56 -28.67 0.89
CA GLU A 296 -2.04 -29.99 0.48
C GLU A 296 -0.54 -29.96 0.18
N GLN A 297 -0.07 -28.90 -0.49
CA GLN A 297 1.30 -28.79 -0.99
C GLN A 297 2.19 -27.90 -0.10
N ALA A 298 1.78 -27.60 1.13
CA ALA A 298 2.45 -26.60 1.98
C ALA A 298 3.95 -26.89 2.16
N GLN A 299 4.32 -28.14 2.39
CA GLN A 299 5.72 -28.55 2.56
C GLN A 299 6.53 -28.38 1.26
N GLU A 300 6.00 -28.83 0.13
CA GLU A 300 6.66 -28.69 -1.17
C GLU A 300 6.84 -27.22 -1.57
N ASN A 301 5.83 -26.40 -1.25
CA ASN A 301 5.82 -24.99 -1.62
C ASN A 301 6.90 -24.16 -0.90
N VAL A 302 7.52 -24.67 0.17
CA VAL A 302 8.68 -24.01 0.81
C VAL A 302 9.79 -23.76 -0.21
N ALA A 303 10.14 -24.79 -0.99
CA ALA A 303 11.16 -24.67 -2.03
C ALA A 303 10.66 -23.83 -3.21
N VAL A 304 9.38 -23.95 -3.58
CA VAL A 304 8.79 -23.22 -4.71
C VAL A 304 8.76 -21.71 -4.44
N PHE A 305 8.38 -21.27 -3.25
CA PHE A 305 8.27 -19.84 -2.91
C PHE A 305 9.63 -19.16 -2.67
N ASN A 306 10.67 -19.95 -2.42
CA ASN A 306 12.06 -19.48 -2.34
C ASN A 306 12.84 -19.67 -3.64
N GLY A 307 12.21 -20.23 -4.68
CA GLY A 307 12.83 -20.42 -5.99
C GLY A 307 13.16 -19.09 -6.69
N ALA A 308 14.02 -19.18 -7.72
CA ALA A 308 14.42 -18.01 -8.50
C ALA A 308 13.21 -17.30 -9.14
N LEU A 309 13.29 -15.96 -9.23
CA LEU A 309 12.29 -15.13 -9.90
C LEU A 309 12.16 -15.55 -11.38
N GLY A 310 10.92 -15.84 -11.82
CA GLY A 310 10.60 -16.22 -13.20
C GLY A 310 10.32 -17.71 -13.43
N THR A 311 10.53 -18.55 -12.41
CA THR A 311 10.36 -20.01 -12.48
C THR A 311 9.20 -20.62 -11.66
N PRO A 312 8.50 -19.93 -10.71
CA PRO A 312 7.49 -20.63 -9.93
C PRO A 312 6.23 -20.90 -10.77
N VAL A 313 5.97 -22.19 -11.04
CA VAL A 313 4.68 -22.68 -11.56
C VAL A 313 3.53 -22.34 -10.58
N ARG A 314 3.86 -22.14 -9.30
CA ARG A 314 2.95 -21.76 -8.22
C ARG A 314 3.50 -20.54 -7.47
N PRO A 315 3.32 -19.30 -7.98
CA PRO A 315 3.78 -18.10 -7.28
C PRO A 315 2.94 -17.86 -6.02
N MET A 316 3.52 -17.24 -4.99
CA MET A 316 2.76 -16.68 -3.86
C MET A 316 1.71 -15.67 -4.37
N MET A 317 0.68 -15.41 -3.56
CA MET A 317 -0.39 -14.46 -3.85
C MET A 317 0.12 -13.12 -4.40
N ILE A 318 1.12 -12.50 -3.76
CA ILE A 318 1.71 -11.19 -4.13
C ILE A 318 2.31 -11.12 -5.56
N ASN A 319 2.65 -12.26 -6.16
CA ASN A 319 3.19 -12.35 -7.53
C ASN A 319 2.31 -13.19 -8.46
N SER A 320 1.07 -13.46 -8.05
CA SER A 320 0.14 -14.32 -8.77
C SER A 320 -0.78 -13.52 -9.71
N THR A 321 -1.63 -14.25 -10.44
CA THR A 321 -2.72 -13.66 -11.22
C THR A 321 -3.87 -13.15 -10.36
N PHE A 322 -3.81 -13.29 -9.03
CA PHE A 322 -4.90 -12.92 -8.12
C PHE A 322 -4.43 -12.12 -6.90
N ALA A 323 -3.29 -11.42 -7.03
CA ALA A 323 -2.71 -10.60 -5.96
C ALA A 323 -3.66 -9.55 -5.37
N CYS A 324 -4.62 -9.03 -6.16
CA CYS A 324 -5.64 -8.10 -5.69
C CYS A 324 -7.00 -8.80 -5.66
N THR A 325 -7.36 -9.47 -6.75
CA THR A 325 -8.66 -10.13 -6.92
C THR A 325 -8.89 -11.27 -5.93
N GLY A 326 -7.84 -11.84 -5.32
CA GLY A 326 -7.96 -12.79 -4.21
C GLY A 326 -8.81 -12.27 -3.04
N CYS A 327 -8.76 -10.97 -2.75
CA CYS A 327 -9.63 -10.33 -1.75
C CYS A 327 -10.87 -9.66 -2.36
N HIS A 328 -10.76 -9.21 -3.62
CA HIS A 328 -11.68 -8.22 -4.19
C HIS A 328 -12.69 -8.77 -5.20
N GLN A 329 -12.43 -9.92 -5.85
CA GLN A 329 -13.32 -10.47 -6.86
C GLN A 329 -14.54 -11.16 -6.22
N GLN A 330 -15.74 -10.84 -6.69
CA GLN A 330 -17.01 -11.48 -6.32
C GLN A 330 -17.30 -12.71 -7.18
#